data_AF-A0AAV9AS54-F1
#
_entry.id   AF-A0AAV9AS54-F1
#
_cell.length_a   1.000
_cell.length_b   1.000
_cell.length_c   1.000
_cell.angle_alpha   90.00
_cell.angle_beta   90.00
_cell.angle_gamma   90.00
#
_symmetry.space_group_name_H-M   'P 1'
#
loop_
_entity.id
_entity.type
_entity.pdbx_description
1 polymer ?
#
loop_
_entity_poly.entity_id
_entity_poly.type
_entity_poly.pdbx_seq_one_letter_code
_entity_poly.pdbx_strand_id
1 'polypeptide(L)' 'MDFSSYAQVPTETIDAVHFGFYSPEEIRRMSFKQIVNPVLLDKRNSPVPGGLYDLALGPLVDTDM' A
#
# COMPACT_ATOMS: atom_id res chain seq x y z
N MET A 1 -2.73 30.02 14.39
CA MET A 1 -2.16 28.68 14.13
C MET A 1 -3.27 27.70 14.43
N ASP A 2 -3.78 27.05 13.39
CA ASP A 2 -4.87 26.08 13.52
C ASP A 2 -4.25 24.70 13.77
N PHE A 3 -4.58 24.09 14.92
CA PHE A 3 -4.14 22.75 15.30
C PHE A 3 -5.14 21.65 14.88
N SER A 4 -6.17 22.01 14.10
CA SER A 4 -7.31 21.14 13.78
C SER A 4 -7.02 20.02 12.76
N SER A 5 -5.78 19.82 12.30
CA SER A 5 -5.47 18.82 11.24
C SER A 5 -4.77 17.54 11.71
N TYR A 6 -4.51 17.36 13.01
CA TYR A 6 -3.94 16.10 13.50
C TYR A 6 -5.06 15.07 13.72
N ALA A 7 -4.96 13.93 13.03
CA ALA A 7 -5.79 12.78 13.33
C ALA A 7 -5.51 12.33 14.77
N GLN A 8 -6.48 12.50 15.67
CA GLN A 8 -6.39 11.95 17.02
C GLN A 8 -6.65 10.45 16.95
N VAL A 9 -5.58 9.67 17.11
CA VAL A 9 -5.63 8.21 17.27
C VAL A 9 -5.25 7.86 18.71
N PRO A 10 -6.00 6.98 19.39
CA PRO A 10 -5.65 6.54 20.73
C PRO A 10 -4.33 5.76 20.70
N THR A 11 -3.53 5.93 21.77
CA THR A 11 -2.33 5.13 21.98
C THR A 11 -2.73 3.79 22.58
N GLU A 12 -2.32 2.69 21.94
CA GLU A 12 -2.60 1.33 22.38
C GLU A 12 -1.32 0.49 22.35
N THR A 13 -1.28 -0.59 23.14
CA THR A 13 -0.18 -1.56 23.14
C THR A 13 -0.63 -2.90 22.56
N ILE A 14 0.28 -3.62 21.89
CA ILE A 14 -0.02 -4.95 21.34
C ILE A 14 -0.08 -5.96 22.49
N ASP A 15 -1.24 -6.59 22.70
CA ASP A 15 -1.46 -7.62 23.72
C ASP A 15 -1.00 -9.02 23.25
N ALA A 16 -1.25 -9.36 21.99
CA ALA A 16 -0.89 -10.65 21.40
C ALA A 16 -0.66 -10.57 19.89
N VAL A 17 0.07 -11.56 19.35
CA VAL A 17 0.29 -11.73 17.91
C VAL A 17 -0.28 -13.08 17.46
N HIS A 18 -1.13 -13.05 16.43
CA HIS A 18 -1.73 -14.24 15.85
C HIS A 18 -1.07 -14.57 14.51
N PHE A 19 -0.57 -15.80 14.39
CA PHE A 19 -0.05 -16.34 13.15
C PHE A 19 -1.09 -17.20 12.46
N GLY A 20 -1.16 -17.10 11.13
CA GLY A 20 -2.10 -17.86 10.32
C GLY A 20 -1.79 -17.72 8.84
N PHE A 21 -2.63 -18.35 8.03
CA PHE A 21 -2.60 -18.23 6.57
C PHE A 21 -3.82 -17.47 6.11
N TYR A 22 -3.65 -16.65 5.07
CA TYR A 22 -4.79 -16.02 4.41
C TYR A 22 -5.46 -16.97 3.43
N SER A 23 -6.79 -16.96 3.43
CA SER A 23 -7.58 -17.57 2.36
C SER A 23 -7.52 -16.72 1.08
N PRO A 24 -7.79 -17.31 -0.10
CA PRO A 24 -7.94 -16.56 -1.33
C PRO A 24 -8.97 -15.41 -1.23
N GLU A 25 -10.05 -15.62 -0.49
CA GLU A 25 -11.10 -14.63 -0.26
C GLU A 25 -10.60 -13.44 0.58
N GLU A 26 -9.83 -13.72 1.63
CA GLU A 26 -9.22 -12.67 2.48
C GLU A 26 -8.22 -11.83 1.70
N ILE A 27 -7.35 -12.47 0.90
CA ILE A 27 -6.40 -11.76 0.04
C ILE A 27 -7.14 -10.81 -0.90
N ARG A 28 -8.19 -11.27 -1.58
CA ARG A 28 -8.99 -10.44 -2.50
C ARG A 28 -9.66 -9.27 -1.80
N ARG A 29 -10.22 -9.48 -0.60
CA ARG A 29 -10.90 -8.44 0.17
C ARG A 29 -9.94 -7.35 0.66
N MET A 30 -8.72 -7.72 1.03
CA MET A 30 -7.72 -6.77 1.55
C MET A 30 -6.90 -6.09 0.45
N SER A 31 -6.83 -6.68 -0.74
CA SER A 31 -6.07 -6.11 -1.87
C SER A 31 -6.69 -4.81 -2.37
N PHE A 32 -5.87 -3.77 -2.53
CA PHE A 32 -6.33 -2.48 -3.06
C PHE A 32 -6.43 -2.46 -4.59
N LYS A 33 -5.50 -3.13 -5.28
CA LYS A 33 -5.43 -3.18 -6.74
C LYS A 33 -4.88 -4.51 -7.23
N GLN A 34 -5.43 -5.02 -8.31
CA GLN A 34 -4.94 -6.22 -8.98
C GLN A 34 -3.77 -5.88 -9.92
N ILE A 35 -2.70 -6.68 -9.83
CA ILE A 35 -1.59 -6.64 -10.80
C ILE A 35 -1.98 -7.52 -12.00
N VAL A 36 -2.04 -6.92 -13.18
CA VAL A 36 -2.46 -7.58 -14.43
C VAL A 36 -1.38 -7.50 -15.52
N ASN A 37 -0.35 -6.67 -15.29
CA ASN A 37 0.76 -6.48 -16.21
C ASN A 37 2.07 -6.93 -15.53
N PRO A 38 2.76 -7.97 -16.04
CA PRO A 38 4.02 -8.44 -15.45
C PRO A 38 5.22 -7.54 -15.84
N VAL A 39 5.06 -6.63 -16.79
CA VAL A 39 6.10 -5.66 -17.14
C VAL A 39 6.22 -4.65 -15.99
N LEU A 40 7.43 -4.44 -15.50
CA LEU A 40 7.67 -3.59 -14.34
C LEU A 40 7.64 -2.10 -14.71
N LEU A 41 8.45 -1.72 -15.70
CA LEU A 41 8.65 -0.35 -16.15
C LEU A 41 8.66 -0.30 -17.68
N ASP A 42 8.34 0.85 -18.23
CA ASP A 42 8.46 1.12 -19.65
C ASP A 42 9.91 1.45 -20.06
N LYS A 43 10.12 1.76 -21.35
CA LYS A 43 11.44 2.12 -21.89
C LYS A 43 12.02 3.42 -21.33
N ARG A 44 11.22 4.23 -20.64
CA ARG A 44 11.60 5.49 -19.98
C ARG A 44 11.72 5.31 -18.47
N ASN A 45 11.75 4.06 -17.99
CA ASN A 45 11.84 3.72 -16.57
C ASN A 45 10.63 4.23 -15.75
N SER A 46 9.47 4.40 -16.39
CA SER A 46 8.21 4.82 -15.76
C SER A 46 7.29 3.63 -15.49
N PRO A 47 6.44 3.68 -14.44
CA PRO A 47 5.46 2.63 -14.17
C PRO A 47 4.51 2.40 -15.33
N VAL A 48 4.16 1.14 -15.56
CA VAL A 48 3.15 0.78 -16.57
C VAL A 48 1.77 0.61 -15.93
N PRO A 49 0.68 0.93 -16.66
CA PRO A 49 -0.67 0.67 -16.18
C PRO A 49 -0.87 -0.80 -15.81
N GLY A 50 -1.44 -1.05 -14.62
CA GLY A 50 -1.71 -2.40 -14.11
C GLY A 50 -0.47 -3.19 -13.69
N GLY A 51 0.70 -2.53 -13.66
CA GLY A 51 1.96 -3.10 -13.20
C GLY A 51 2.14 -3.01 -11.68
N LEU A 52 3.25 -3.57 -11.20
CA LEU A 52 3.59 -3.62 -9.78
C LEU A 52 3.84 -2.23 -9.16
N TYR A 53 4.35 -1.28 -9.95
CA TYR A 53 4.74 0.07 -9.48
C TYR A 53 3.64 1.12 -9.65
N ASP A 54 2.38 0.70 -9.65
CA ASP A 54 1.24 1.60 -9.74
C ASP A 54 1.17 2.51 -8.50
N LEU A 55 1.01 3.83 -8.69
CA LEU A 55 1.01 4.82 -7.60
C LEU A 55 -0.11 4.59 -6.57
N ALA A 56 -1.17 3.86 -6.94
CA ALA A 56 -2.21 3.44 -6.01
C ALA A 56 -1.68 2.49 -4.91
N LEU A 57 -0.54 1.85 -5.12
CA LEU A 57 0.12 0.94 -4.17
C LEU A 57 1.16 1.65 -3.28
N GLY A 58 1.37 2.95 -3.48
CA GLY A 58 2.33 3.76 -2.73
C GLY A 58 3.23 4.60 -3.64
N PRO A 59 3.93 5.60 -3.08
CA PRO A 59 4.89 6.40 -3.82
C PRO A 59 6.13 5.56 -4.18
N LEU A 60 6.76 5.88 -5.31
CA LEU A 60 7.98 5.19 -5.79
C LEU A 60 9.27 5.85 -5.35
N VAL A 61 9.17 7.10 -4.93
CA VAL A 61 10.27 7.90 -4.43
C VAL A 61 9.90 8.35 -3.04
N ASP A 62 10.84 8.20 -2.11
CA ASP A 62 10.70 8.80 -0.79
C ASP A 62 10.59 10.31 -0.96
N THR A 63 9.53 10.89 -0.41
CA THR A 63 9.27 12.33 -0.52
C THR A 63 9.94 13.13 0.60
N ASP A 64 10.68 12.46 1.50
CA ASP A 64 11.30 13.04 2.70
C ASP A 64 12.73 13.60 2.47
N MET A 65 13.04 14.03 1.24
CA MET A 65 14.30 14.74 0.91
C MET A 65 14.16 16.26 1.04
#